data_AF-A0A7S4FIN7-F1
#
_entry.id   AF-A0A7S4FIN7-F1
#
_cell.length_a   1.000
_cell.length_b   1.000
_cell.length_c   1.000
_cell.angle_alpha   90.00
_cell.angle_beta   90.00
_cell.angle_gamma   90.00
#
_symmetry.space_group_name_H-M   'P 1'
#
loop_
_entity.id
_entity.type
_entity.pdbx_description
1 polymer ?
#
loop_
_entity_poly.entity_id
_entity_poly.type
_entity_poly.pdbx_seq_one_letter_code
_entity_poly.pdbx_strand_id
1 'polypeptide(L)'
;MSPGNSRLKAYIKSWRRLTWVTKYPVLIFCDRDKLTVQWEEEIRKAAGPLKLFFYTVDYNLNEDLVYGFETQVYWPTIQFSFNKYRGYLFCSQFFGYEVYRHPALSRVQYMLRLDDDINVPPNGSHFDIFEDMHTRGKRVGWVQW
;
A
#
# COMPACT_ATOMS: atom_id res chain seq x y z
N MET A 1 -15.02 13.20 -12.11
CA MET A 1 -14.62 11.95 -11.42
C MET A 1 -13.34 12.23 -10.66
N SER A 2 -13.25 11.94 -9.36
CA SER A 2 -12.05 12.25 -8.58
C SER A 2 -10.87 11.35 -9.00
N PRO A 3 -9.62 11.86 -8.96
CA PRO A 3 -8.41 11.07 -9.29
C PRO A 3 -8.23 9.80 -8.44
N GLY A 4 -8.87 9.71 -7.27
CA GLY A 4 -8.84 8.51 -6.42
C GLY A 4 -9.51 7.30 -7.08
N ASN A 5 -10.53 7.50 -7.91
CA ASN A 5 -11.30 6.41 -8.51
C ASN A 5 -10.59 5.73 -9.70
N SER A 6 -9.62 6.39 -10.35
CA SER A 6 -8.86 5.79 -11.46
C SER A 6 -7.74 4.87 -10.98
N ARG A 7 -6.98 5.27 -9.94
CA ARG A 7 -5.96 4.40 -9.29
C ARG A 7 -6.58 3.15 -8.67
N LEU A 8 -7.79 3.31 -8.14
CA LEU A 8 -8.54 2.23 -7.52
C LEU A 8 -8.74 1.02 -8.43
N LYS A 9 -9.15 1.28 -9.68
CA LYS A 9 -9.33 0.23 -10.69
C LYS A 9 -8.00 -0.47 -11.01
N ALA A 10 -6.89 0.27 -10.97
CA ALA A 10 -5.55 -0.29 -11.17
C ALA A 10 -5.10 -1.19 -10.00
N TYR A 11 -5.39 -0.80 -8.74
CA TYR A 11 -5.15 -1.66 -7.57
C TYR A 11 -5.91 -2.98 -7.68
N ILE A 12 -7.21 -2.93 -7.95
CA ILE A 12 -8.05 -4.13 -8.04
C ILE A 12 -7.61 -5.03 -9.20
N LYS A 13 -7.27 -4.45 -10.36
CA LYS A 13 -6.72 -5.21 -11.50
C LYS A 13 -5.44 -5.95 -11.10
N SER A 14 -4.60 -5.33 -10.28
CA SER A 14 -3.37 -5.95 -9.77
C SER A 14 -3.69 -7.10 -8.80
N TRP A 15 -4.63 -6.92 -7.88
CA TRP A 15 -5.03 -7.94 -6.90
C TRP A 15 -5.64 -9.18 -7.56
N ARG A 16 -6.51 -9.00 -8.56
CA ARG A 16 -7.16 -10.13 -9.25
C ARG A 16 -6.19 -11.04 -10.01
N ARG A 17 -4.96 -10.58 -10.27
CA ARG A 17 -3.91 -11.40 -10.90
C ARG A 17 -3.23 -12.35 -9.93
N LEU A 18 -3.39 -12.14 -8.62
CA LEU A 18 -2.89 -13.03 -7.58
C LEU A 18 -4.06 -13.91 -7.16
N THR A 19 -4.05 -15.21 -7.48
CA THR A 19 -5.19 -16.09 -7.14
C THR A 19 -5.02 -16.72 -5.75
N TRP A 20 -3.78 -16.93 -5.30
CA TRP A 20 -3.45 -17.44 -3.96
C TRP A 20 -3.75 -16.45 -2.81
N VAL A 21 -3.75 -15.15 -3.07
CA VAL A 21 -3.99 -14.13 -2.02
C VAL A 21 -5.41 -14.17 -1.45
N THR A 22 -6.35 -14.86 -2.12
CA THR A 22 -7.73 -15.01 -1.65
C THR A 22 -7.85 -15.71 -0.29
N LYS A 23 -6.83 -16.47 0.12
CA LYS A 23 -6.74 -17.10 1.45
C LYS A 23 -6.35 -16.11 2.56
N TYR A 24 -5.79 -14.96 2.20
CA TYR A 24 -5.22 -13.99 3.13
C TYR A 24 -6.06 -12.71 3.20
N PRO A 25 -6.15 -12.07 4.38
CA PRO A 25 -6.83 -10.79 4.49
C PRO A 25 -6.04 -9.69 3.77
N VAL A 26 -6.73 -8.77 3.12
CA VAL A 26 -6.14 -7.56 2.53
C VAL A 26 -6.45 -6.39 3.45
N LEU A 27 -5.40 -5.73 3.93
CA LEU A 27 -5.51 -4.50 4.71
C LEU A 27 -5.33 -3.31 3.78
N ILE A 28 -6.30 -2.40 3.79
CA ILE A 28 -6.31 -1.18 3.00
C ILE A 28 -6.14 -0.02 3.98
N PHE A 29 -5.00 0.66 3.88
CA PHE A 29 -4.73 1.89 4.62
C PHE A 29 -5.03 3.08 3.72
N CYS A 30 -5.89 3.96 4.20
CA CYS A 30 -6.29 5.15 3.46
C CYS A 30 -6.36 6.36 4.38
N ASP A 31 -6.20 7.51 3.76
CA ASP A 31 -6.52 8.80 4.36
C ASP A 31 -7.93 8.81 4.98
N ARG A 32 -8.07 9.33 6.20
CA ARG A 32 -9.35 9.50 6.90
C ARG A 32 -10.38 10.22 6.03
N ASP A 33 -9.98 11.24 5.29
CA ASP A 33 -10.89 12.06 4.48
C ASP A 33 -11.27 11.39 3.14
N LYS A 34 -10.62 10.28 2.79
CA LYS A 34 -10.87 9.54 1.54
C LYS A 34 -11.66 8.26 1.73
N LEU A 35 -11.86 7.79 2.96
CA LEU A 35 -12.65 6.60 3.25
C LEU A 35 -14.14 6.95 3.32
N THR A 36 -14.83 6.86 2.18
CA THR A 36 -16.29 7.00 2.13
C THR A 36 -16.96 5.64 2.03
N VAL A 37 -18.21 5.53 2.51
CA VAL A 37 -19.01 4.30 2.41
C VAL A 37 -19.13 3.84 0.95
N GLN A 38 -19.41 4.76 0.04
CA GLN A 38 -19.48 4.47 -1.39
C GLN A 38 -18.15 3.91 -1.93
N TRP A 39 -17.03 4.46 -1.49
CA TRP A 39 -15.71 4.00 -1.93
C TRP A 39 -15.38 2.60 -1.41
N GLU A 40 -15.71 2.29 -0.15
CA GLU A 40 -15.58 0.94 0.38
C GLU A 40 -16.44 -0.07 -0.39
N GLU A 41 -17.69 0.27 -0.70
CA GLU A 41 -18.60 -0.59 -1.46
C GLU A 41 -18.08 -0.87 -2.87
N GLU A 42 -17.59 0.15 -3.57
CA GLU A 42 -16.98 0.00 -4.90
C GLU A 42 -15.76 -0.94 -4.85
N ILE A 43 -14.92 -0.79 -3.83
CA ILE A 43 -13.77 -1.67 -3.63
C ILE A 43 -14.21 -3.11 -3.37
N ARG A 44 -15.11 -3.32 -2.41
CA ARG A 44 -15.57 -4.67 -2.04
C ARG A 44 -16.19 -5.37 -3.24
N LYS A 45 -17.03 -4.67 -4.01
CA LYS A 45 -17.64 -5.19 -5.24
C LYS A 45 -16.59 -5.63 -6.25
N ALA A 46 -15.53 -4.84 -6.43
CA ALA A 46 -14.54 -5.10 -7.47
C ALA A 46 -13.46 -6.12 -7.03
N ALA A 47 -13.17 -6.21 -5.74
CA ALA A 47 -12.26 -7.20 -5.15
C ALA A 47 -12.84 -8.62 -5.11
N GLY A 48 -14.16 -8.77 -5.23
CA GLY A 48 -14.82 -10.07 -5.28
C GLY A 48 -14.70 -10.82 -3.96
N PRO A 49 -14.13 -12.05 -3.93
CA PRO A 49 -14.10 -12.89 -2.73
C PRO A 49 -13.02 -12.49 -1.70
N LEU A 50 -12.22 -11.46 -1.98
CA LEU A 50 -11.14 -11.03 -1.07
C LEU A 50 -11.71 -10.51 0.25
N LYS A 51 -11.14 -10.94 1.38
CA LYS A 51 -11.49 -10.44 2.70
C LYS A 51 -10.78 -9.12 2.98
N LEU A 52 -11.51 -8.01 2.85
CA LEU A 52 -10.96 -6.66 2.97
C LEU A 52 -11.22 -6.03 4.34
N PHE A 53 -10.17 -5.42 4.91
CA PHE A 53 -10.23 -4.59 6.11
C PHE A 53 -9.72 -3.19 5.79
N PHE A 54 -10.48 -2.18 6.19
CA PHE A 54 -10.18 -0.77 5.92
C PHE A 54 -9.74 -0.09 7.20
N TYR A 55 -8.67 0.69 7.11
CA TYR A 55 -8.12 1.45 8.22
C TYR A 55 -7.82 2.86 7.75
N THR A 56 -8.20 3.83 8.59
CA THR A 56 -7.83 5.22 8.38
C THR A 56 -6.48 5.49 9.02
N VAL A 57 -5.68 6.34 8.37
CA VAL A 57 -4.41 6.81 8.90
C VAL A 57 -4.47 8.33 9.08
N ASP A 58 -3.98 8.79 10.22
CA ASP A 58 -3.92 10.21 10.54
C ASP A 58 -2.59 10.80 10.05
N TYR A 59 -2.65 11.93 9.33
CA TYR A 59 -1.47 12.62 8.84
C TYR A 59 -0.78 13.40 9.96
N ASN A 60 -0.04 12.71 10.81
CA ASN A 60 0.90 13.37 11.71
C ASN A 60 2.28 13.42 11.05
N LEU A 61 2.40 14.28 10.04
CA LEU A 61 3.72 14.63 9.52
C LEU A 61 4.50 15.35 10.61
N ASN A 62 5.73 14.91 10.85
CA ASN A 62 6.63 15.65 11.72
C ASN A 62 7.02 16.95 10.99
N GLU A 63 6.45 18.08 11.43
CA GLU A 63 6.68 19.38 10.78
C GLU A 63 8.15 19.81 10.81
N ASP A 64 8.95 19.38 11.79
CA ASP A 64 10.39 19.65 11.82
C ASP A 64 11.12 18.89 10.69
N LEU A 65 10.71 17.64 10.41
CA LEU A 65 11.22 16.91 9.24
C LEU A 65 10.81 17.61 7.95
N VAL A 66 9.55 18.02 7.84
CA VAL A 66 9.04 18.73 6.65
C VAL A 66 9.84 20.03 6.41
N TYR A 67 10.01 20.84 7.45
CA TYR A 67 10.79 22.09 7.38
C TYR A 67 12.27 21.84 7.04
N GLY A 68 12.89 20.84 7.67
CA GLY A 68 14.28 20.46 7.38
C GLY A 68 14.49 20.05 5.93
N PHE A 69 13.53 19.37 5.31
CA PHE A 69 13.59 19.01 3.90
C PHE A 69 13.22 20.16 2.94
N GLU A 70 12.22 20.98 3.29
CA GLU A 70 11.83 22.17 2.51
C GLU A 70 13.00 23.17 2.40
N THR A 71 13.79 23.30 3.46
CA THR A 71 14.98 24.18 3.49
C THR A 71 16.20 23.59 2.80
N GLN A 72 16.32 22.27 2.67
CA GLN A 72 17.50 21.59 2.11
C GLN A 72 17.34 21.11 0.67
N VAL A 73 16.13 21.02 0.12
CA VAL A 73 15.90 20.38 -1.19
C VAL A 73 15.07 21.23 -2.14
N TYR A 74 15.65 22.35 -2.57
CA TYR A 74 15.28 22.99 -3.84
C TYR A 74 16.15 22.43 -4.96
N TRP A 75 15.90 21.18 -5.37
CA TRP A 75 16.58 20.59 -6.52
C TRP A 75 15.55 20.29 -7.62
N PRO A 76 15.50 21.08 -8.70
CA PRO A 76 14.53 20.91 -9.79
C PRO A 76 14.67 19.57 -10.53
N THR A 77 15.72 18.79 -10.23
CA THR A 77 16.01 17.48 -10.83
C THR A 77 15.40 16.30 -10.09
N ILE A 78 14.82 16.50 -8.89
CA ILE A 78 14.19 15.40 -8.13
C ILE A 78 12.73 15.26 -8.57
N GLN A 79 12.41 14.10 -9.14
CA GLN A 79 11.11 13.77 -9.76
C GLN A 79 9.91 13.82 -8.78
N PHE A 80 10.14 14.02 -7.49
CA PHE A 80 9.13 14.26 -6.45
C PHE A 80 9.56 15.38 -5.50
N SER A 81 10.01 16.52 -6.04
CA SER A 81 10.46 17.66 -5.23
C SER A 81 9.41 18.14 -4.23
N PHE A 82 9.91 18.47 -3.04
CA PHE A 82 9.17 18.68 -1.78
C PHE A 82 8.02 19.70 -1.88
N ASN A 83 8.17 20.73 -2.70
CA ASN A 83 7.16 21.79 -2.87
C ASN A 83 5.85 21.34 -3.55
N LYS A 84 5.77 20.15 -4.15
CA LYS A 84 4.55 19.69 -4.85
C LYS A 84 3.84 18.50 -4.24
N TYR A 85 4.45 17.74 -3.32
CA TYR A 85 3.86 16.46 -2.89
C TYR A 85 4.07 16.12 -1.40
N ARG A 86 3.48 16.90 -0.49
CA ARG A 86 3.39 16.53 0.96
C ARG A 86 2.83 15.10 1.15
N GLY A 87 1.91 14.66 0.29
CA GLY A 87 1.39 13.30 0.31
C GLY A 87 2.42 12.21 0.02
N TYR A 88 3.50 12.52 -0.72
CA TYR A 88 4.59 11.57 -0.96
C TYR A 88 5.45 11.39 0.30
N LEU A 89 5.78 12.47 1.00
CA LEU A 89 6.53 12.41 2.28
C LEU A 89 5.76 11.61 3.32
N PHE A 90 4.44 11.83 3.40
CA PHE A 90 3.61 11.04 4.27
C PHE A 90 3.65 9.55 3.91
N CYS A 91 3.50 9.23 2.62
CA CYS A 91 3.60 7.85 2.15
C CYS A 91 4.95 7.21 2.54
N SER A 92 6.05 7.95 2.38
CA SER A 92 7.39 7.52 2.79
C SER A 92 7.52 7.32 4.31
N GLN A 93 7.02 8.24 5.13
CA GLN A 93 7.02 8.12 6.59
C GLN A 93 6.17 6.92 7.04
N PHE A 94 4.95 6.81 6.50
CA PHE A 94 4.00 5.76 6.87
C PHE A 94 4.54 4.37 6.52
N PHE A 95 4.91 4.13 5.26
CA PHE A 95 5.42 2.82 4.84
C PHE A 95 6.86 2.55 5.28
N GLY A 96 7.63 3.58 5.64
CA GLY A 96 8.99 3.42 6.17
C GLY A 96 9.03 2.97 7.63
N TYR A 97 8.01 3.29 8.43
CA TYR A 97 8.06 3.07 9.87
C TYR A 97 6.71 2.75 10.52
N GLU A 98 5.68 3.55 10.24
CA GLU A 98 4.45 3.53 11.03
C GLU A 98 3.56 2.33 10.72
N VAL A 99 3.50 1.90 9.44
CA VAL A 99 2.64 0.81 8.99
C VAL A 99 2.89 -0.46 9.80
N TYR A 100 4.15 -0.79 10.06
CA TYR A 100 4.58 -2.00 10.78
C TYR A 100 4.21 -2.00 12.26
N ARG A 101 3.85 -0.83 12.81
CA ARG A 101 3.40 -0.65 14.19
C ARG A 101 1.90 -0.53 14.31
N HIS A 102 1.18 -0.53 13.19
CA HIS A 102 -0.26 -0.41 13.20
C HIS A 102 -0.90 -1.59 13.97
N PRO A 103 -1.86 -1.36 14.89
CA PRO A 103 -2.44 -2.42 15.71
C PRO A 103 -3.02 -3.59 14.92
N ALA A 104 -3.53 -3.33 13.71
CA ALA A 104 -4.03 -4.36 12.80
C ALA A 104 -2.96 -5.37 12.36
N LEU A 105 -1.67 -5.01 12.39
CA LEU A 105 -0.55 -5.88 12.05
C LEU A 105 0.08 -6.56 13.27
N SER A 106 -0.42 -6.31 14.49
CA SER A 106 0.16 -6.87 15.74
C SER A 106 0.27 -8.40 15.77
N ARG A 107 -0.54 -9.10 14.96
CA ARG A 107 -0.56 -10.56 14.85
C ARG A 107 -0.16 -11.06 13.45
N VAL A 108 0.35 -10.18 12.60
CA VAL A 108 0.74 -10.50 11.22
C VAL A 108 2.23 -10.80 11.19
N GLN A 109 2.60 -12.01 10.76
CA GLN A 109 4.00 -12.42 10.64
C GLN A 109 4.62 -12.03 9.29
N TYR A 110 3.83 -12.08 8.22
CA TYR A 110 4.26 -11.74 6.87
C TYR A 110 3.26 -10.79 6.22
N MET A 111 3.77 -9.82 5.48
CA MET A 111 2.99 -8.87 4.69
C MET A 111 3.56 -8.80 3.28
N LEU A 112 2.67 -8.77 2.30
CA LEU A 112 3.00 -8.44 0.91
C LEU A 112 2.45 -7.05 0.62
N ARG A 113 3.34 -6.10 0.34
CA ARG A 113 2.92 -4.77 -0.15
C ARG A 113 2.59 -4.87 -1.64
N LEU A 114 1.43 -4.36 -2.02
CA LEU A 114 0.97 -4.26 -3.41
C LEU A 114 0.67 -2.81 -3.74
N ASP A 115 1.44 -2.24 -4.66
CA ASP A 115 1.17 -0.94 -5.27
C ASP A 115 0.22 -1.09 -6.49
N ASP A 116 -0.19 0.02 -7.09
CA ASP A 116 -1.06 0.03 -8.26
C ASP A 116 -0.33 -0.37 -9.55
N ASP A 117 -1.10 -0.87 -10.52
CA ASP A 117 -0.65 -1.23 -11.87
C ASP A 117 0.49 -2.27 -11.95
N ILE A 118 0.51 -3.22 -11.01
CA ILE A 118 1.49 -4.31 -11.01
C ILE A 118 1.14 -5.35 -12.10
N ASN A 119 2.13 -5.64 -12.95
CA ASN A 119 2.09 -6.77 -13.87
C ASN A 119 2.61 -8.04 -13.19
N VAL A 120 1.68 -8.86 -12.68
CA VAL A 120 1.99 -10.19 -12.15
C VAL A 120 1.97 -11.20 -13.29
N PRO A 121 3.09 -11.91 -13.58
CA PRO A 121 3.10 -12.94 -14.61
C PRO A 121 2.21 -14.14 -14.21
N PRO A 122 1.55 -14.81 -15.18
CA PRO A 122 0.60 -15.90 -14.91
C PRO A 122 1.15 -17.01 -14.00
N ASN A 123 2.44 -17.33 -14.15
CA ASN A 123 3.10 -18.43 -13.41
C ASN A 123 3.33 -18.11 -11.93
N GLY A 124 3.33 -16.83 -11.52
CA GLY A 124 3.46 -16.41 -10.12
C GLY A 124 2.15 -16.50 -9.34
N SER A 125 1.03 -16.84 -10.01
CA SER A 125 -0.30 -16.77 -9.42
C SER A 125 -0.70 -18.00 -8.58
N HIS A 126 0.06 -19.09 -8.61
CA HIS A 126 -0.26 -20.34 -7.90
C HIS A 126 0.66 -20.66 -6.71
N PHE A 127 1.64 -19.81 -6.43
CA PHE A 127 2.65 -20.03 -5.41
C PHE A 127 2.32 -19.27 -4.12
N ASP A 128 2.17 -19.98 -3.00
CA ASP A 128 1.95 -19.35 -1.70
C ASP A 128 3.28 -18.84 -1.14
N ILE A 129 3.54 -17.55 -1.36
CA ILE A 129 4.79 -16.91 -0.96
C ILE A 129 4.97 -16.89 0.56
N PHE A 130 3.89 -16.82 1.34
CA PHE A 130 4.00 -16.74 2.80
C PHE A 130 4.39 -18.10 3.38
N GLU A 131 3.82 -19.19 2.85
CA GLU A 131 4.20 -20.55 3.23
C GLU A 131 5.66 -20.85 2.87
N ASP A 132 6.11 -20.49 1.66
CA ASP A 132 7.50 -20.70 1.25
C ASP A 132 8.49 -19.88 2.10
N MET A 133 8.16 -18.61 2.36
CA MET A 133 8.98 -17.75 3.22
C MET A 133 9.10 -18.33 4.63
N HIS A 134 8.00 -18.85 5.19
CA HIS A 134 7.99 -19.47 6.51
C HIS A 134 8.83 -20.76 6.54
N THR A 135 8.56 -21.70 5.63
CA THR A 135 9.22 -23.01 5.58
C THR A 135 10.72 -22.91 5.31
N ARG A 136 11.16 -21.91 4.53
CA ARG A 136 12.58 -21.66 4.23
C ARG A 136 13.27 -20.72 5.22
N GLY A 137 12.57 -20.29 6.28
CA GLY A 137 13.12 -19.37 7.28
C GLY A 137 13.50 -18.00 6.72
N LYS A 138 12.85 -17.55 5.65
CA LYS A 138 13.08 -16.23 5.03
C LYS A 138 12.31 -15.15 5.79
N ARG A 139 12.93 -13.97 5.89
CA ARG A 139 12.39 -12.81 6.62
C ARG A 139 11.95 -11.67 5.70
N VAL A 140 12.65 -11.47 4.58
CA VAL A 140 12.37 -10.40 3.61
C VAL A 140 12.55 -10.96 2.20
N GLY A 141 11.67 -10.56 1.29
CA GLY A 141 11.77 -10.82 -0.14
C GLY A 141 11.40 -9.56 -0.91
N TRP A 142 12.06 -9.33 -2.05
CA TRP A 142 11.78 -8.21 -2.94
C TRP A 142 11.93 -8.66 -4.39
N VAL A 143 11.24 -7.96 -5.28
CA VAL A 143 11.38 -8.10 -6.72
C VAL A 143 11.49 -6.69 -7.29
N GLN A 144 12.46 -6.49 -8.19
CA GLN A 144 12.62 -5.26 -8.93
C GLN A 144 12.44 -5.58 -10.42
N TRP A 145 11.65 -4.77 -11.11
CA TRP A 145 11.39 -4.89 -12.54
C TRP A 145 11.93 -3.65 -13.26
#